data_AF-A0A0D2PHT1-F1
#
_entry.id   AF-A0A0D2PHT1-F1
#
_cell.length_a   1.000
_cell.length_b   1.000
_cell.length_c   1.000
_cell.angle_alpha   90.00
_cell.angle_beta   90.00
_cell.angle_gamma   90.00
#
_symmetry.space_group_name_H-M   'P 1'
#
loop_
_entity.id
_entity.type
_entity.pdbx_description
1 polymer ?
#
loop_
_entity_poly.entity_id
_entity_poly.type
_entity_poly.pdbx_seq_one_letter_code
_entity_poly.pdbx_strand_id
1 'polypeptide(L)'
;MALLRRFNTVRSLYQTLEMHQSSSFLSSISYSSGFSNVSQFYGQGVTSCLYKTQTNALPWTCRNTLTLRSTMAAELLIFLNDKKSLSTQAPTQTRKVGAQISMTSPGFVYEPYALREPIPFWKRYFTRTGWRQTKEDIKSELKSAYAIAKLRKTGYSKQKFYKEAVELYKEISTLVANGDKTSLRKAVTENMFSALKNEIKQRESIWSKVYWELVEPIVKIRTLRARLIGVDKNDLNKAFIQLTLEFLTKEKFEAYDSKGAVVAGDKTKEVLVRSIWVFEKSLFHSGAHWRLCGRIKV
;
A
#
# COMPACT_ATOMS: atom_id res chain seq x y z
N MET A 1 12.91 10.91 43.79
CA MET A 1 13.14 9.75 42.89
C MET A 1 11.86 9.14 42.26
N ALA A 2 10.75 9.89 42.14
CA ALA A 2 9.50 9.36 41.54
C ALA A 2 9.29 9.79 40.06
N LEU A 3 9.95 10.86 39.61
CA LEU A 3 9.80 11.39 38.24
C LEU A 3 10.56 10.57 37.19
N LEU A 4 11.73 10.01 37.53
CA LEU A 4 12.51 9.20 36.58
C LEU A 4 11.85 7.85 36.25
N ARG A 5 11.06 7.28 37.17
CA ARG A 5 10.32 6.03 36.92
C ARG A 5 9.16 6.19 35.95
N ARG A 6 8.55 7.39 35.87
CA ARG A 6 7.44 7.68 34.93
C ARG A 6 7.90 7.89 33.49
N PHE A 7 9.09 8.47 33.26
CA PHE A 7 9.62 8.61 31.90
C PHE A 7 10.05 7.26 31.29
N ASN A 8 10.58 6.34 32.10
CA ASN A 8 10.95 5.01 31.62
C ASN A 8 9.73 4.13 31.29
N THR A 9 8.58 4.33 31.95
CA THR A 9 7.33 3.62 31.63
C THR A 9 6.66 4.12 30.36
N VAL A 10 6.77 5.42 30.05
CA VAL A 10 6.29 5.96 28.76
C VAL A 10 7.16 5.46 27.61
N ARG A 11 8.49 5.38 27.80
CA ARG A 11 9.40 4.84 26.79
C ARG A 11 9.21 3.34 26.53
N SER A 12 8.87 2.55 27.55
CA SER A 12 8.57 1.12 27.38
C SER A 12 7.24 0.86 26.67
N LEU A 13 6.26 1.77 26.78
CA LEU A 13 4.97 1.64 26.08
C LEU A 13 5.06 1.94 24.58
N TYR A 14 6.00 2.79 24.16
CA TYR A 14 6.33 2.94 22.74
C TYR A 14 7.08 1.71 22.20
N GLN A 15 7.92 1.04 22.99
CA GLN A 15 8.62 -0.19 22.59
C GLN A 15 7.75 -1.45 22.59
N THR A 16 6.74 -1.57 23.47
CA THR A 16 5.84 -2.73 23.45
C THR A 16 4.77 -2.66 22.36
N LEU A 17 4.49 -1.48 21.81
CA LEU A 17 3.64 -1.33 20.61
C LEU A 17 4.38 -1.71 19.31
N GLU A 18 5.72 -1.71 19.30
CA GLU A 18 6.54 -2.13 18.16
C GLU A 18 6.59 -3.65 17.95
N MET A 19 6.18 -4.47 18.93
CA MET A 19 6.30 -5.93 18.87
C MET A 19 5.05 -6.67 18.37
N HIS A 20 3.92 -5.99 18.08
CA HIS A 20 2.66 -6.68 17.72
C HIS A 20 2.15 -6.44 16.28
N GLN A 21 2.96 -5.88 15.39
CA GLN A 21 2.63 -5.78 13.96
C GLN A 21 3.82 -6.15 13.06
N SER A 22 4.28 -7.39 13.17
CA SER A 22 5.15 -7.98 12.17
C SER A 22 4.85 -9.46 12.01
N SER A 23 3.80 -9.80 11.25
CA SER A 23 3.69 -11.12 10.62
C SER A 23 2.60 -11.15 9.54
N SER A 24 2.94 -10.71 8.34
CA SER A 24 2.34 -11.23 7.10
C SER A 24 3.28 -11.06 5.91
N PHE A 25 4.49 -11.59 6.06
CA PHE A 25 5.29 -11.98 4.90
C PHE A 25 4.98 -13.45 4.60
N LEU A 26 4.15 -13.68 3.58
CA LEU A 26 4.03 -14.97 2.91
C LEU A 26 5.29 -15.16 2.05
N SER A 27 6.29 -15.84 2.61
CA SER A 27 7.38 -16.47 1.87
C SER A 27 7.32 -17.98 2.05
N SER A 28 7.10 -18.66 0.93
CA SER A 28 7.50 -20.02 0.57
C SER A 28 7.85 -20.99 1.72
N ILE A 29 6.90 -21.89 1.98
CA ILE A 29 7.08 -23.09 2.80
C ILE A 29 8.07 -24.03 2.08
N SER A 30 9.21 -24.28 2.73
CA SER A 30 10.15 -25.37 2.44
C SER A 30 10.34 -26.12 3.75
N TYR A 31 9.87 -27.36 3.84
CA TYR A 31 9.97 -28.16 5.06
C TYR A 31 11.36 -28.78 5.21
N SER A 32 12.04 -28.47 6.30
CA SER A 32 13.08 -29.33 6.87
C SER A 32 12.99 -29.28 8.40
N SER A 33 12.39 -30.31 8.99
CA SER A 33 12.27 -30.49 10.44
C SER A 33 13.58 -31.04 11.01
N GLY A 34 14.27 -30.23 11.81
CA GLY A 34 15.37 -30.64 12.68
C GLY A 34 14.83 -30.99 14.07
N PHE A 35 15.14 -32.19 14.53
CA PHE A 35 14.80 -32.73 15.84
C PHE A 35 15.55 -32.01 16.97
N SER A 36 14.85 -31.83 18.09
CA SER A 36 15.33 -31.34 19.38
C SER A 36 16.07 -32.42 20.17
N ASN A 37 17.25 -32.08 20.69
CA ASN A 37 18.03 -32.86 21.66
C ASN A 37 17.47 -32.72 23.09
N VAL A 38 17.17 -33.85 23.75
CA VAL A 38 17.34 -34.06 25.20
C VAL A 38 17.71 -35.53 25.46
N SER A 39 18.65 -35.74 26.39
CA SER A 39 19.25 -36.97 26.91
C SER A 39 18.25 -37.91 27.62
N GLN A 40 18.43 -39.23 27.84
CA GLN A 40 19.60 -39.93 28.39
C GLN A 40 19.27 -41.46 28.47
N PHE A 41 20.33 -42.29 28.52
CA PHE A 41 20.43 -43.65 29.10
C PHE A 41 20.31 -44.96 28.26
N TYR A 42 21.45 -45.69 28.32
CA TYR A 42 21.77 -47.13 28.24
C TYR A 42 21.40 -47.98 27.00
N GLY A 43 22.41 -48.72 26.48
CA GLY A 43 22.18 -50.01 25.79
C GLY A 43 23.07 -50.34 24.58
N GLN A 44 24.33 -50.68 24.83
CA GLN A 44 25.16 -51.76 24.25
C GLN A 44 24.70 -52.57 23.00
N GLY A 45 25.65 -52.85 22.08
CA GLY A 45 25.63 -53.99 21.10
C GLY A 45 25.67 -53.55 19.61
N VAL A 46 26.79 -53.53 18.88
CA VAL A 46 27.62 -54.61 18.30
C VAL A 46 26.99 -55.34 17.07
N THR A 47 27.77 -55.34 15.97
CA THR A 47 27.81 -56.24 14.78
C THR A 47 26.72 -56.16 13.70
N SER A 48 27.08 -55.77 12.46
CA SER A 48 27.45 -56.60 11.28
C SER A 48 26.21 -57.10 10.51
N CYS A 49 26.12 -57.09 9.19
CA CYS A 49 27.01 -57.76 8.25
C CYS A 49 26.70 -57.38 6.77
N LEU A 50 27.68 -57.70 5.94
CA LEU A 50 27.85 -57.55 4.49
C LEU A 50 26.93 -58.45 3.61
N TYR A 51 27.08 -58.22 2.30
CA TYR A 51 26.81 -59.07 1.10
C TYR A 51 25.62 -58.58 0.25
N LYS A 52 25.64 -58.50 -1.10
CA LYS A 52 26.58 -58.79 -2.22
C LYS A 52 25.87 -58.18 -3.47
N THR A 53 26.43 -57.23 -4.22
CA THR A 53 27.16 -57.39 -5.50
C THR A 53 26.33 -57.67 -6.77
N GLN A 54 26.38 -56.70 -7.71
CA GLN A 54 26.37 -56.77 -9.21
C GLN A 54 25.07 -57.23 -9.92
N THR A 55 24.66 -56.72 -11.10
CA THR A 55 25.42 -56.28 -12.29
C THR A 55 24.55 -55.45 -13.26
N ASN A 56 25.21 -54.61 -14.06
CA ASN A 56 24.71 -53.66 -15.07
C ASN A 56 24.15 -54.31 -16.37
N ALA A 57 23.28 -53.60 -17.10
CA ALA A 57 23.51 -53.09 -18.49
C ALA A 57 22.20 -52.74 -19.27
N LEU A 58 22.23 -51.61 -20.00
CA LEU A 58 21.27 -51.13 -21.04
C LEU A 58 21.56 -51.82 -22.40
N PRO A 59 20.67 -51.80 -23.44
CA PRO A 59 20.74 -50.73 -24.50
C PRO A 59 19.47 -50.43 -25.38
N TRP A 60 19.44 -49.18 -25.90
CA TRP A 60 19.05 -48.61 -27.23
C TRP A 60 17.80 -48.96 -28.12
N THR A 61 17.11 -47.86 -28.52
CA THR A 61 16.54 -47.39 -29.84
C THR A 61 15.51 -48.19 -30.69
N CYS A 62 14.46 -47.52 -31.23
CA CYS A 62 14.17 -47.41 -32.69
C CYS A 62 13.02 -46.40 -33.05
N ARG A 63 12.94 -46.06 -34.34
CA ARG A 63 12.31 -44.93 -35.06
C ARG A 63 11.12 -45.38 -35.94
N ASN A 64 10.20 -44.47 -36.33
CA ASN A 64 9.44 -44.32 -37.62
C ASN A 64 7.94 -43.96 -37.41
N THR A 65 7.11 -43.43 -38.33
CA THR A 65 7.11 -42.48 -39.48
C THR A 65 5.61 -42.29 -39.85
N LEU A 66 5.23 -41.13 -40.43
CA LEU A 66 3.91 -40.68 -40.91
C LEU A 66 3.10 -41.64 -41.82
N THR A 67 1.76 -41.52 -41.82
CA THR A 67 0.90 -41.55 -43.05
C THR A 67 -0.50 -40.94 -42.86
N LEU A 68 -1.03 -40.44 -43.99
CA LEU A 68 -2.20 -39.58 -44.30
C LEU A 68 -3.59 -40.27 -44.46
N ARG A 69 -4.63 -39.41 -44.61
CA ARG A 69 -5.99 -39.53 -45.26
C ARG A 69 -7.17 -39.57 -44.26
N SER A 70 -8.14 -38.65 -44.22
CA SER A 70 -9.07 -38.01 -45.19
C SER A 70 -10.40 -38.77 -45.40
N THR A 71 -11.49 -37.98 -45.49
CA THR A 71 -12.85 -38.15 -46.06
C THR A 71 -14.03 -38.74 -45.26
N MET A 72 -15.02 -37.83 -45.03
CA MET A 72 -16.48 -37.90 -45.29
C MET A 72 -17.37 -38.95 -44.60
N ALA A 73 -18.42 -38.48 -43.90
CA ALA A 73 -19.83 -38.80 -44.21
C ALA A 73 -20.80 -37.97 -43.34
N ALA A 74 -21.82 -37.43 -43.99
CA ALA A 74 -22.91 -36.64 -43.41
C ALA A 74 -24.14 -37.52 -43.14
N GLU A 75 -25.10 -36.88 -42.45
CA GLU A 75 -26.54 -37.19 -42.35
C GLU A 75 -27.02 -38.10 -41.21
N LEU A 76 -27.76 -37.49 -40.28
CA LEU A 76 -28.84 -38.15 -39.56
C LEU A 76 -30.10 -37.31 -39.68
N LEU A 77 -31.05 -37.86 -40.44
CA LEU A 77 -32.42 -37.42 -40.62
C LEU A 77 -33.25 -37.68 -39.36
N ILE A 78 -33.85 -36.60 -38.86
CA ILE A 78 -35.26 -36.40 -38.49
C ILE A 78 -36.08 -37.67 -38.16
N PHE A 79 -36.62 -37.74 -36.94
CA PHE A 79 -38.05 -38.04 -36.73
C PHE A 79 -38.60 -37.32 -35.49
N LEU A 80 -39.71 -36.60 -35.72
CA LEU A 80 -40.57 -35.92 -34.77
C LEU A 80 -41.03 -36.84 -33.61
N ASN A 81 -41.19 -36.27 -32.41
CA ASN A 81 -42.45 -36.45 -31.70
C ASN A 81 -42.74 -35.32 -30.70
N ASP A 82 -43.94 -34.77 -30.86
CA ASP A 82 -44.58 -33.73 -30.06
C ASP A 82 -44.79 -34.15 -28.59
N LYS A 83 -44.43 -33.29 -27.64
CA LYS A 83 -45.22 -33.07 -26.41
C LYS A 83 -45.17 -31.61 -25.97
N LYS A 84 -46.30 -30.96 -26.21
CA LYS A 84 -46.72 -29.64 -25.74
C LYS A 84 -46.94 -29.68 -24.22
N SER A 85 -46.20 -28.88 -23.46
CA SER A 85 -46.54 -28.52 -22.08
C SER A 85 -46.52 -27.00 -21.93
N LEU A 86 -47.71 -26.41 -21.85
CA LEU A 86 -47.89 -25.02 -21.44
C LEU A 86 -47.44 -24.87 -19.99
N SER A 87 -46.44 -24.02 -19.75
CA SER A 87 -46.18 -23.42 -18.45
C SER A 87 -46.11 -21.92 -18.62
N THR A 88 -46.96 -21.25 -17.85
CA THR A 88 -47.17 -19.82 -17.70
C THR A 88 -45.86 -19.02 -17.68
N GLN A 89 -45.65 -18.16 -18.68
CA GLN A 89 -44.62 -17.13 -18.63
C GLN A 89 -45.05 -16.01 -17.67
N ALA A 90 -44.41 -15.93 -16.51
CA ALA A 90 -44.28 -14.68 -15.78
C ALA A 90 -42.92 -14.07 -16.17
N PRO A 91 -42.84 -12.84 -16.71
CA PRO A 91 -41.55 -12.23 -16.95
C PRO A 91 -40.97 -11.76 -15.62
N THR A 92 -40.14 -12.59 -15.00
CA THR A 92 -39.16 -12.12 -14.03
C THR A 92 -38.09 -11.33 -14.78
N GLN A 93 -38.41 -10.09 -15.16
CA GLN A 93 -37.40 -9.08 -15.42
C GLN A 93 -36.83 -8.58 -14.09
N THR A 94 -36.21 -9.46 -13.32
CA THR A 94 -35.18 -9.00 -12.38
C THR A 94 -33.91 -8.85 -13.20
N ARG A 95 -33.86 -7.75 -13.97
CA ARG A 95 -32.63 -7.25 -14.54
C ARG A 95 -31.70 -7.05 -13.34
N LYS A 96 -30.80 -8.01 -13.11
CA LYS A 96 -29.66 -7.81 -12.20
C LYS A 96 -28.84 -6.72 -12.89
N VAL A 97 -29.20 -5.47 -12.64
CA VAL A 97 -28.34 -4.33 -12.88
C VAL A 97 -27.14 -4.63 -12.00
N GLY A 98 -26.10 -5.22 -12.58
CA GLY A 98 -24.82 -5.33 -11.92
C GLY A 98 -24.45 -3.90 -11.58
N ALA A 99 -24.59 -3.52 -10.31
CA ALA A 99 -24.26 -2.19 -9.86
C ALA A 99 -22.80 -1.98 -10.22
N GLN A 100 -22.54 -1.15 -11.24
CA GLN A 100 -21.19 -0.83 -11.65
C GLN A 100 -20.59 -0.02 -10.49
N ILE A 101 -19.80 -0.68 -9.65
CA ILE A 101 -19.13 -0.04 -8.52
C ILE A 101 -18.10 0.91 -9.14
N SER A 102 -18.43 2.20 -9.16
CA SER A 102 -17.48 3.24 -9.54
C SER A 102 -16.41 3.30 -8.46
N MET A 103 -15.19 2.90 -8.81
CA MET A 103 -14.09 2.91 -7.85
C MET A 103 -13.68 4.37 -7.61
N THR A 104 -13.91 4.87 -6.40
CA THR A 104 -13.58 6.26 -6.04
C THR A 104 -12.08 6.43 -5.75
N SER A 105 -11.42 5.42 -5.22
CA SER A 105 -9.97 5.43 -4.93
C SER A 105 -9.40 4.01 -4.94
N PRO A 106 -8.13 3.79 -5.35
CA PRO A 106 -7.47 2.48 -5.26
C PRO A 106 -7.27 1.97 -3.82
N GLY A 107 -7.25 2.87 -2.82
CA GLY A 107 -7.18 2.51 -1.41
C GLY A 107 -5.77 2.17 -0.89
N PHE A 108 -4.71 2.37 -1.67
CA PHE A 108 -3.33 2.19 -1.21
C PHE A 108 -2.37 3.17 -1.89
N VAL A 109 -1.23 3.43 -1.24
CA VAL A 109 -0.14 4.24 -1.81
C VAL A 109 0.71 3.37 -2.74
N TYR A 110 0.75 3.72 -4.02
CA TYR A 110 1.55 2.99 -4.99
C TYR A 110 3.02 3.38 -4.90
N GLU A 111 3.87 2.38 -4.62
CA GLU A 111 5.32 2.54 -4.52
C GLU A 111 5.70 3.68 -3.56
N PRO A 112 5.48 3.50 -2.24
CA PRO A 112 5.67 4.55 -1.25
C PRO A 112 7.09 5.11 -1.31
N TYR A 113 7.21 6.41 -1.05
CA TYR A 113 8.52 7.05 -1.00
C TYR A 113 9.28 6.56 0.23
N ALA A 114 10.45 5.98 0.00
CA ALA A 114 11.37 5.62 1.05
C ALA A 114 12.52 6.63 1.04
N LEU A 115 12.92 7.11 2.22
CA LEU A 115 14.13 7.90 2.37
C LEU A 115 15.32 6.99 2.04
N ARG A 116 15.99 7.27 0.92
CA ARG A 116 17.18 6.53 0.49
C ARG A 116 18.41 7.29 0.95
N GLU A 117 19.38 6.55 1.49
CA GLU A 117 20.70 7.10 1.78
C GLU A 117 21.40 7.50 0.48
N PRO A 118 22.09 8.66 0.45
CA PRO A 118 22.85 9.06 -0.73
C PRO A 118 24.00 8.08 -0.96
N ILE A 119 24.06 7.50 -2.15
CA ILE A 119 25.13 6.60 -2.54
C ILE A 119 26.35 7.44 -2.96
N PRO A 120 27.55 7.21 -2.38
CA PRO A 120 28.77 7.87 -2.83
C PRO A 120 29.01 7.64 -4.32
N PHE A 121 29.53 8.65 -5.01
CA PHE A 121 29.81 8.61 -6.45
C PHE A 121 30.58 7.35 -6.87
N TRP A 122 31.68 7.03 -6.17
CA TRP A 122 32.48 5.84 -6.47
C TRP A 122 31.69 4.53 -6.38
N LYS A 123 30.84 4.36 -5.36
CA LYS A 123 30.02 3.15 -5.22
C LYS A 123 28.96 3.05 -6.33
N ARG A 124 28.47 4.20 -6.82
CA ARG A 124 27.47 4.29 -7.89
C ARG A 124 28.02 3.75 -9.22
N TYR A 125 29.26 4.09 -9.57
CA TYR A 125 29.89 3.73 -10.85
C TYR A 125 30.75 2.46 -10.81
N PHE A 126 31.38 2.14 -9.69
CA PHE A 126 32.37 1.05 -9.64
C PHE A 126 31.87 -0.24 -9.00
N THR A 127 30.65 -0.27 -8.44
CA THR A 127 30.08 -1.49 -7.83
C THR A 127 28.83 -1.96 -8.57
N ARG A 128 28.71 -3.27 -8.83
CA ARG A 128 27.50 -3.88 -9.46
C ARG A 128 26.20 -3.53 -8.73
N THR A 129 26.25 -3.42 -7.41
CA THR A 129 25.11 -3.02 -6.57
C THR A 129 24.72 -1.56 -6.81
N GLY A 130 25.70 -0.67 -6.98
CA GLY A 130 25.49 0.74 -7.33
C GLY A 130 24.81 0.91 -8.70
N TRP A 131 25.22 0.12 -9.69
CA TRP A 131 24.55 0.10 -11.01
C TRP A 131 23.09 -0.34 -10.92
N ARG A 132 22.77 -1.37 -10.14
CA ARG A 132 21.39 -1.82 -9.92
C ARG A 132 20.54 -0.71 -9.28
N GLN A 133 21.04 -0.08 -8.22
CA GLN A 133 20.36 1.02 -7.54
C GLN A 133 20.18 2.24 -8.46
N THR A 134 21.21 2.60 -9.23
CA THR A 134 21.14 3.72 -10.19
C THR A 134 20.10 3.47 -11.27
N LYS A 135 20.04 2.26 -11.80
CA LYS A 135 19.02 1.87 -12.79
C LYS A 135 17.61 2.01 -12.20
N GLU A 136 17.42 1.63 -10.94
CA GLU A 136 16.14 1.78 -10.24
C GLU A 136 15.79 3.25 -9.98
N ASP A 137 16.76 4.08 -9.58
CA ASP A 137 16.59 5.52 -9.39
C ASP A 137 16.14 6.19 -10.69
N ILE A 138 16.86 5.95 -11.79
CA ILE A 138 16.52 6.49 -13.12
C ILE A 138 15.12 6.00 -13.55
N LYS A 139 14.84 4.70 -13.41
CA LYS A 139 13.51 4.15 -13.73
C LYS A 139 12.41 4.82 -12.90
N SER A 140 12.67 5.07 -11.62
CA SER A 140 11.74 5.73 -10.70
C SER A 140 11.48 7.19 -11.08
N GLU A 141 12.53 7.92 -11.47
CA GLU A 141 12.44 9.31 -11.94
C GLU A 141 11.69 9.40 -13.27
N LEU A 142 11.97 8.49 -14.21
CA LEU A 142 11.26 8.41 -15.49
C LEU A 142 9.76 8.17 -15.30
N LYS A 143 9.37 7.27 -14.38
CA LYS A 143 7.96 7.07 -13.99
C LYS A 143 7.35 8.36 -13.44
N SER A 144 8.08 9.08 -12.59
CA SER A 144 7.62 10.38 -12.04
C SER A 144 7.42 11.42 -13.13
N ALA A 145 8.40 11.56 -14.03
CA ALA A 145 8.35 12.49 -15.15
C ALA A 145 7.17 12.18 -16.08
N TYR A 146 6.95 10.89 -16.40
CA TYR A 146 5.81 10.45 -17.20
C TYR A 146 4.46 10.78 -16.52
N ALA A 147 4.33 10.52 -15.22
CA ALA A 147 3.11 10.85 -14.47
C ALA A 147 2.84 12.37 -14.48
N ILE A 148 3.87 13.19 -14.27
CA ILE A 148 3.76 14.66 -14.32
C ILE A 148 3.43 15.14 -15.73
N ALA A 149 4.04 14.58 -16.77
CA ALA A 149 3.75 14.94 -18.16
C ALA A 149 2.29 14.64 -18.50
N LYS A 150 1.77 13.49 -18.05
CA LYS A 150 0.36 13.14 -18.24
C LYS A 150 -0.57 14.07 -17.46
N LEU A 151 -0.20 14.43 -16.24
CA LEU A 151 -0.94 15.38 -15.41
C LEU A 151 -0.98 16.79 -16.02
N ARG A 152 0.11 17.23 -16.66
CA ARG A 152 0.15 18.52 -17.36
C ARG A 152 -0.82 18.59 -18.54
N LYS A 153 -1.04 17.47 -19.24
CA LYS A 153 -2.04 17.39 -20.32
C LYS A 153 -3.47 17.65 -19.81
N THR A 154 -3.76 17.40 -18.54
CA THR A 154 -5.07 17.66 -17.92
C THR A 154 -5.18 19.07 -17.31
N GLY A 155 -4.24 19.99 -17.59
CA GLY A 155 -4.30 21.38 -17.12
C GLY A 155 -3.63 21.65 -15.76
N TYR A 156 -2.76 20.75 -15.30
CA TYR A 156 -2.06 20.92 -14.03
C TYR A 156 -0.99 22.01 -14.07
N SER A 157 -1.00 22.88 -13.03
CA SER A 157 0.08 23.80 -12.72
C SER A 157 0.60 23.54 -11.30
N LYS A 158 1.92 23.48 -11.17
CA LYS A 158 2.62 23.20 -9.90
C LYS A 158 2.28 24.24 -8.82
N GLN A 159 2.23 25.52 -9.17
CA GLN A 159 1.97 26.60 -8.21
C GLN A 159 0.53 26.57 -7.69
N LYS A 160 -0.45 26.36 -8.60
CA LYS A 160 -1.87 26.23 -8.20
C LYS A 160 -2.06 25.05 -7.27
N PHE A 161 -1.46 23.91 -7.62
CA PHE A 161 -1.51 22.72 -6.78
C PHE A 161 -0.83 22.92 -5.42
N TYR A 162 0.27 23.65 -5.34
CA TYR A 162 0.92 23.90 -4.04
C TYR A 162 0.04 24.73 -3.11
N LYS A 163 -0.69 25.72 -3.63
CA LYS A 163 -1.68 26.47 -2.83
C LYS A 163 -2.80 25.56 -2.34
N GLU A 164 -3.40 24.78 -3.24
CA GLU A 164 -4.47 23.83 -2.92
C GLU A 164 -4.01 22.76 -1.90
N ALA A 165 -2.78 22.25 -2.05
CA ALA A 165 -2.23 21.25 -1.13
C ALA A 165 -2.00 21.80 0.28
N VAL A 166 -1.66 23.09 0.40
CA VAL A 166 -1.50 23.78 1.68
C VAL A 166 -2.85 24.03 2.35
N GLU A 167 -3.85 24.44 1.57
CA GLU A 167 -5.23 24.59 2.05
C GLU A 167 -5.77 23.25 2.57
N LEU A 168 -5.61 22.16 1.80
CA LEU A 168 -5.98 20.81 2.23
C LEU A 168 -5.20 20.35 3.46
N TYR A 169 -3.90 20.67 3.55
CA TYR A 169 -3.09 20.35 4.72
C TYR A 169 -3.65 21.02 5.98
N LYS A 170 -3.95 22.32 5.89
CA LYS A 170 -4.52 23.12 6.96
C LYS A 170 -5.91 22.59 7.36
N GLU A 171 -6.79 22.37 6.39
CA GLU A 171 -8.14 21.85 6.61
C GLU A 171 -8.12 20.48 7.28
N ILE A 172 -7.34 19.53 6.77
CA ILE A 172 -7.29 18.19 7.34
C ILE A 172 -6.71 18.22 8.75
N SER A 173 -5.67 19.02 8.99
CA SER A 173 -5.03 19.10 10.30
C SER A 173 -5.95 19.74 11.35
N THR A 174 -6.71 20.79 10.99
CA THR A 174 -7.73 21.36 11.90
C THR A 174 -8.87 20.38 12.16
N LEU A 175 -9.35 19.67 11.14
CA LEU A 175 -10.39 18.64 11.31
C LEU A 175 -9.92 17.49 12.21
N VAL A 176 -8.65 17.08 12.09
CA VAL A 176 -8.06 16.05 12.96
C VAL A 176 -7.89 16.56 14.40
N ALA A 177 -7.53 17.84 14.59
CA ALA A 177 -7.43 18.46 15.91
C ALA A 177 -8.81 18.59 16.60
N ASN A 178 -9.83 18.98 15.85
CA ASN A 178 -11.22 19.10 16.33
C ASN A 178 -11.89 17.74 16.54
N GLY A 179 -11.54 16.73 15.74
CA GLY A 179 -12.18 15.41 15.78
C GLY A 179 -13.41 15.27 14.86
N ASP A 180 -13.58 16.18 13.89
CA ASP A 180 -14.74 16.26 13.00
C ASP A 180 -14.71 15.17 11.90
N LYS A 181 -15.21 13.98 12.27
CA LYS A 181 -15.18 12.77 11.43
C LYS A 181 -16.02 12.92 10.13
N THR A 182 -17.07 13.73 10.11
CA THR A 182 -17.99 13.86 8.97
C THR A 182 -17.37 14.64 7.81
N SER A 183 -16.83 15.82 8.10
CA SER A 183 -16.14 16.66 7.13
C SER A 183 -14.84 16.03 6.64
N LEU A 184 -14.09 15.37 7.55
CA LEU A 184 -12.84 14.68 7.23
C LEU A 184 -13.01 13.62 6.13
N ARG A 185 -14.15 12.93 6.09
CA ARG A 185 -14.43 11.90 5.08
C ARG A 185 -14.44 12.45 3.65
N LYS A 186 -14.73 13.73 3.43
CA LYS A 186 -14.77 14.35 2.09
C LYS A 186 -13.38 14.73 1.56
N ALA A 187 -12.48 15.12 2.46
CA ALA A 187 -11.12 15.57 2.13
C ALA A 187 -10.12 14.40 1.99
N VAL A 188 -10.49 13.22 2.49
CA VAL A 188 -9.59 12.06 2.64
C VAL A 188 -10.13 10.86 1.87
N THR A 189 -9.24 9.97 1.41
CA THR A 189 -9.61 8.67 0.83
C THR A 189 -10.16 7.71 1.89
N GLU A 190 -10.88 6.66 1.47
CA GLU A 190 -11.55 5.73 2.38
C GLU A 190 -10.59 5.04 3.36
N ASN A 191 -9.43 4.59 2.86
CA ASN A 191 -8.42 3.93 3.69
C ASN A 191 -7.72 4.90 4.65
N MET A 192 -7.36 6.10 4.18
CA MET A 192 -6.75 7.08 5.08
C MET A 192 -7.75 7.60 6.12
N PHE A 193 -9.05 7.65 5.78
CA PHE A 193 -10.10 8.03 6.72
C PHE A 193 -10.21 7.03 7.88
N SER A 194 -10.15 5.72 7.60
CA SER A 194 -10.17 4.72 8.67
C SER A 194 -8.94 4.81 9.58
N ALA A 195 -7.76 5.06 9.00
CA ALA A 195 -6.52 5.31 9.76
C ALA A 195 -6.63 6.55 10.66
N LEU A 196 -7.02 7.70 10.11
CA LEU A 196 -7.18 8.94 10.88
C LEU A 196 -8.28 8.82 11.94
N LYS A 197 -9.37 8.13 11.64
CA LYS A 197 -10.44 7.86 12.61
C LYS A 197 -9.93 7.08 13.82
N ASN A 198 -9.04 6.11 13.60
CA ASN A 198 -8.43 5.35 14.67
C ASN A 198 -7.42 6.20 15.46
N GLU A 199 -6.60 7.01 14.79
CA GLU A 199 -5.69 7.97 15.44
C GLU A 199 -6.47 8.95 16.33
N ILE A 200 -7.57 9.51 15.84
CA ILE A 200 -8.44 10.42 16.60
C ILE A 200 -9.02 9.72 17.83
N LYS A 201 -9.51 8.47 17.71
CA LYS A 201 -10.04 7.71 18.85
C LYS A 201 -8.98 7.44 19.93
N GLN A 202 -7.79 7.03 19.51
CA GLN A 202 -6.66 6.81 20.43
C GLN A 202 -6.27 8.12 21.13
N ARG A 203 -6.26 9.22 20.37
CA ARG A 203 -5.98 10.55 20.93
C ARG A 203 -7.05 10.99 21.93
N GLU A 204 -8.33 10.85 21.61
CA GLU A 204 -9.47 11.22 22.47
C GLU A 204 -9.41 10.50 23.83
N SER A 205 -8.83 9.29 23.90
CA SER A 205 -8.63 8.58 25.19
C SER A 205 -7.52 9.16 26.08
N ILE A 206 -6.58 9.93 25.51
CA ILE A 206 -5.43 10.50 26.23
C ILE A 206 -5.61 12.01 26.43
N TRP A 207 -6.07 12.72 25.39
CA TRP A 207 -6.25 14.16 25.35
C TRP A 207 -7.68 14.49 24.91
N SER A 208 -8.40 15.22 25.76
CA SER A 208 -9.78 15.61 25.46
C SER A 208 -9.85 16.74 24.43
N LYS A 209 -8.87 17.66 24.43
CA LYS A 209 -8.82 18.77 23.48
C LYS A 209 -7.40 18.96 22.96
N VAL A 210 -7.29 19.32 21.68
CA VAL A 210 -6.01 19.66 21.06
C VAL A 210 -6.16 20.99 20.34
N TYR A 211 -5.23 21.89 20.62
CA TYR A 211 -4.99 23.09 19.86
C TYR A 211 -3.90 22.80 18.82
N TRP A 212 -4.21 23.08 17.57
CA TRP A 212 -3.25 23.02 16.48
C TRP A 212 -3.41 24.26 15.60
N GLU A 213 -2.28 24.87 15.26
CA GLU A 213 -2.23 26.03 14.39
C GLU A 213 -1.01 25.93 13.47
N LEU A 214 -1.23 26.14 12.18
CA LEU A 214 -0.18 26.30 11.19
C LEU A 214 0.31 27.74 11.18
N VAL A 215 1.61 27.94 11.38
CA VAL A 215 2.24 29.26 11.23
C VAL A 215 2.61 29.46 9.76
N GLU A 216 1.99 30.45 9.13
CA GLU A 216 2.28 30.87 7.75
C GLU A 216 3.37 31.95 7.76
N PRO A 217 4.31 31.98 6.79
CA PRO A 217 4.43 31.15 5.59
C PRO A 217 5.13 29.79 5.83
N ILE A 218 4.82 28.81 4.98
CA ILE A 218 5.48 27.52 4.98
C ILE A 218 6.94 27.67 4.55
N VAL A 219 7.85 27.10 5.33
CA VAL A 219 9.29 27.19 5.08
C VAL A 219 9.63 26.57 3.73
N LYS A 220 9.06 25.40 3.42
CA LYS A 220 9.39 24.66 2.20
C LYS A 220 8.35 23.62 1.83
N ILE A 221 8.02 23.56 0.54
CA ILE A 221 7.21 22.52 -0.07
C ILE A 221 7.97 21.92 -1.26
N ARG A 222 8.09 20.59 -1.30
CA ARG A 222 8.77 19.87 -2.39
C ARG A 222 7.92 18.69 -2.87
N THR A 223 7.88 18.49 -4.18
CA THR A 223 7.35 17.26 -4.76
C THR A 223 8.45 16.22 -4.81
N LEU A 224 8.28 15.14 -4.05
CA LEU A 224 9.23 14.04 -4.00
C LEU A 224 8.98 13.05 -5.14
N ARG A 225 7.71 12.70 -5.37
CA ARG A 225 7.36 11.60 -6.27
C ARG A 225 5.99 11.82 -6.89
N ALA A 226 5.82 11.33 -8.12
CA ALA A 226 4.53 11.29 -8.80
C ALA A 226 4.29 9.89 -9.36
N ARG A 227 3.14 9.27 -9.11
CA ARG A 227 2.82 7.92 -9.59
C ARG A 227 1.46 7.90 -10.27
N LEU A 228 1.39 7.14 -11.35
CA LEU A 228 0.17 6.91 -12.09
C LEU A 228 -0.27 5.46 -11.86
N ILE A 229 -1.52 5.26 -11.48
CA ILE A 229 -2.13 3.96 -11.25
C ILE A 229 -3.23 3.80 -12.29
N GLY A 230 -3.01 2.92 -13.28
CA GLY A 230 -4.07 2.53 -14.20
C GLY A 230 -5.02 1.55 -13.52
N VAL A 231 -6.33 1.79 -13.62
CA VAL A 231 -7.36 0.84 -13.18
C VAL A 231 -7.44 -0.31 -14.18
N ASP A 232 -7.52 0.06 -15.45
CA ASP A 232 -7.57 -0.87 -16.57
C ASP A 232 -6.22 -0.89 -17.29
N LYS A 233 -5.74 -2.09 -17.64
CA LYS A 233 -4.50 -2.24 -18.42
C LYS A 233 -4.65 -1.71 -19.85
N ASN A 234 -5.87 -1.77 -20.37
CA ASN A 234 -6.20 -1.41 -21.75
C ASN A 234 -6.52 0.10 -21.86
N ASP A 235 -7.16 0.68 -20.85
CA ASP A 235 -7.55 2.09 -20.85
C ASP A 235 -6.62 2.93 -19.98
N LEU A 236 -5.57 3.48 -20.60
CA LEU A 236 -4.64 4.38 -19.90
C LEU A 236 -5.32 5.68 -19.41
N ASN A 237 -6.51 6.00 -19.89
CA ASN A 237 -7.26 7.20 -19.48
C ASN A 237 -7.93 7.01 -18.11
N LYS A 238 -8.29 5.77 -17.74
CA LYS A 238 -8.82 5.43 -16.43
C LYS A 238 -7.67 5.23 -15.45
N ALA A 239 -7.09 6.34 -15.03
CA ALA A 239 -5.98 6.33 -14.11
C ALA A 239 -6.20 7.28 -12.93
N PHE A 240 -5.63 6.89 -11.79
CA PHE A 240 -5.43 7.73 -10.64
C PHE A 240 -4.01 8.25 -10.66
N ILE A 241 -3.83 9.48 -10.19
CA ILE A 241 -2.51 10.06 -9.96
C ILE A 241 -2.30 10.25 -8.47
N GLN A 242 -1.11 9.89 -8.01
CA GLN A 242 -0.65 10.10 -6.65
C GLN A 242 0.57 11.02 -6.67
N LEU A 243 0.55 12.08 -5.87
CA LEU A 243 1.65 13.02 -5.68
C LEU A 243 2.12 12.97 -4.24
N THR A 244 3.38 12.63 -4.04
CA THR A 244 4.04 12.67 -2.73
C THR A 244 4.71 14.03 -2.55
N LEU A 245 4.26 14.76 -1.54
CA LEU A 245 4.78 16.05 -1.15
C LEU A 245 5.50 15.97 0.19
N GLU A 246 6.61 16.67 0.29
CA GLU A 246 7.30 16.99 1.53
C GLU A 246 6.93 18.41 1.95
N PHE A 247 6.41 18.54 3.16
CA PHE A 247 6.14 19.78 3.84
C PHE A 247 7.17 19.99 4.95
N LEU A 248 7.73 21.19 5.01
CA LEU A 248 8.49 21.68 6.14
C LEU A 248 7.74 22.91 6.68
N THR A 249 7.00 22.70 7.76
CA THR A 249 6.06 23.64 8.33
C THR A 249 6.51 24.07 9.73
N LYS A 250 6.08 25.26 10.14
CA LYS A 250 6.14 25.70 11.53
C LYS A 250 4.75 25.52 12.12
N GLU A 251 4.65 24.77 13.21
CA GLU A 251 3.37 24.42 13.82
C GLU A 251 3.40 24.73 15.30
N LYS A 252 2.26 25.17 15.82
CA LYS A 252 2.00 25.32 17.25
C LYS A 252 1.05 24.22 17.67
N PHE A 253 1.36 23.57 18.77
CA PHE A 253 0.61 22.41 19.25
C PHE A 253 0.53 22.43 20.76
N GLU A 254 -0.69 22.27 21.30
CA GLU A 254 -0.94 22.13 22.72
C GLU A 254 -2.08 21.14 22.94
N ALA A 255 -1.90 20.19 23.85
CA ALA A 255 -2.86 19.16 24.19
C ALA A 255 -3.32 19.32 25.63
N TYR A 256 -4.63 19.16 25.84
CA TYR A 256 -5.28 19.34 27.14
C TYR A 256 -5.95 18.04 27.60
N ASP A 257 -5.90 17.81 28.90
CA ASP A 257 -6.70 16.80 29.58
C ASP A 257 -8.17 17.25 29.68
N SER A 258 -9.04 16.33 30.08
CA SER A 258 -10.46 16.53 30.45
C SER A 258 -10.68 17.67 31.44
N LYS A 259 -9.71 17.92 32.33
CA LYS A 259 -9.72 19.01 33.32
C LYS A 259 -9.25 20.36 32.76
N GLY A 260 -8.84 20.42 31.49
CA GLY A 260 -8.28 21.61 30.85
C GLY A 260 -6.81 21.88 31.18
N ALA A 261 -6.15 20.99 31.93
CA ALA A 261 -4.71 21.09 32.20
C ALA A 261 -3.90 20.74 30.95
N VAL A 262 -2.80 21.46 30.72
CA VAL A 262 -1.88 21.20 29.61
C VAL A 262 -1.10 19.91 29.90
N VAL A 263 -1.20 18.94 28.99
CA VAL A 263 -0.53 17.63 29.09
C VAL A 263 0.74 17.61 28.24
N ALA A 264 0.69 18.22 27.06
CA ALA A 264 1.79 18.22 26.11
C ALA A 264 1.75 19.44 25.21
N GLY A 265 2.94 19.89 24.77
CA GLY A 265 3.07 21.01 23.84
C GLY A 265 3.07 22.37 24.53
N ASP A 266 3.12 23.40 23.70
CA ASP A 266 3.13 24.80 24.10
C ASP A 266 2.52 25.61 22.95
N LYS A 267 1.50 26.41 23.25
CA LYS A 267 0.82 27.24 22.26
C LYS A 267 1.68 28.36 21.70
N THR A 268 2.65 28.84 22.48
CA THR A 268 3.49 29.98 22.08
C THR A 268 4.67 29.55 21.22
N LYS A 269 5.17 28.34 21.45
CA LYS A 269 6.38 27.82 20.80
C LYS A 269 6.10 27.30 19.39
N GLU A 270 6.85 27.81 18.44
CA GLU A 270 6.87 27.28 17.07
C GLU A 270 7.76 26.04 16.99
N VAL A 271 7.23 24.95 16.46
CA VAL A 271 7.98 23.71 16.22
C VAL A 271 8.10 23.49 14.72
N LEU A 272 9.32 23.20 14.25
CA LEU A 272 9.54 22.80 12.86
C LEU A 272 9.18 21.33 12.66
N VAL A 273 8.21 21.07 11.81
CA VAL A 273 7.69 19.73 11.52
C VAL A 273 7.97 19.39 10.06
N ARG A 274 8.54 18.20 9.84
CA ARG A 274 8.73 17.61 8.51
C ARG A 274 7.67 16.55 8.29
N SER A 275 6.80 16.77 7.31
CA SER A 275 5.66 15.90 7.02
C SER A 275 5.70 15.43 5.56
N ILE A 276 5.56 14.12 5.31
CA ILE A 276 5.43 13.58 3.95
C ILE A 276 4.01 13.10 3.72
N TRP A 277 3.29 13.76 2.81
CA TRP A 277 1.89 13.49 2.51
C TRP A 277 1.73 13.04 1.06
N VAL A 278 0.81 12.10 0.84
CA VAL A 278 0.49 11.58 -0.48
C VAL A 278 -0.93 12.02 -0.83
N PHE A 279 -1.05 12.84 -1.86
CA PHE A 279 -2.33 13.27 -2.41
C PHE A 279 -2.71 12.42 -3.60
N GLU A 280 -3.99 12.17 -3.77
CA GLU A 280 -4.55 11.41 -4.88
C GLU A 280 -5.63 12.21 -5.60
N LYS A 281 -5.67 12.07 -6.92
CA LYS A 281 -6.73 12.59 -7.78
C LYS A 281 -7.05 11.59 -8.88
N SER A 282 -8.33 11.44 -9.21
CA SER A 282 -8.77 10.64 -10.35
C SER A 282 -8.72 11.49 -11.62
N LEU A 283 -8.27 10.91 -12.74
CA LEU A 283 -8.18 11.63 -14.02
C LEU A 283 -9.43 11.47 -14.90
N PHE A 284 -10.31 10.52 -14.57
CA PHE A 284 -11.45 10.15 -15.41
C PHE A 284 -12.81 10.59 -14.84
N HIS A 285 -12.87 11.00 -13.57
CA HIS A 285 -14.10 11.57 -13.00
C HIS A 285 -14.14 13.08 -13.26
N SER A 286 -15.22 13.56 -13.86
CA SER A 286 -15.48 15.00 -14.00
C SER A 286 -15.65 15.64 -12.62
N GLY A 287 -14.93 16.73 -12.35
CA GLY A 287 -15.00 17.43 -11.05
C GLY A 287 -14.17 16.79 -9.93
N ALA A 288 -13.25 15.86 -10.24
CA ALA A 288 -12.37 15.28 -9.24
C ALA A 288 -11.48 16.33 -8.55
N HIS A 289 -11.54 16.38 -7.22
CA HIS A 289 -10.64 17.15 -6.36
C HIS A 289 -9.48 16.31 -5.84
N TRP A 290 -8.46 16.98 -5.32
CA TRP A 290 -7.36 16.30 -4.63
C TRP A 290 -7.80 15.85 -3.23
N ARG A 291 -7.40 14.64 -2.84
CA ARG A 291 -7.70 14.06 -1.53
C ARG A 291 -6.45 13.48 -0.90
N LEU A 292 -6.41 13.42 0.43
CA LEU A 292 -5.32 12.76 1.14
C LEU A 292 -5.44 11.24 1.03
N CYS A 293 -4.41 10.61 0.47
CA CYS A 293 -4.30 9.17 0.29
C CYS A 293 -3.45 8.49 1.37
N GLY A 294 -2.41 9.17 1.85
CA GLY A 294 -1.52 8.58 2.85
C GLY A 294 -0.60 9.58 3.53
N ARG A 295 -0.14 9.22 4.73
CA ARG A 295 0.95 9.88 5.44
C ARG A 295 2.12 8.91 5.55
N ILE A 296 3.30 9.35 5.12
CA ILE A 296 4.52 8.57 5.27
C ILE A 296 5.20 9.03 6.55
N LYS A 297 5.40 8.08 7.48
CA LYS A 297 6.14 8.33 8.72
C LYS A 297 7.62 8.51 8.36
N VAL A 298 8.20 9.60 8.84
CA VAL A 298 9.63 9.94 8.73
C VAL A 298 10.31 9.61 10.04
#